data_AF-A0A960IYC6-F1
#
_entry.id   AF-A0A960IYC6-F1
#
_cell.length_a   1.000
_cell.length_b   1.000
_cell.length_c   1.000
_cell.angle_alpha   90.00
_cell.angle_beta   90.00
_cell.angle_gamma   90.00
#
_symmetry.space_group_name_H-M   'P 1'
#
loop_
_entity.id
_entity.type
_entity.pdbx_description
1 polymer ?
#
loop_
_entity_poly.entity_id
_entity_poly.type
_entity_poly.pdbx_seq_one_letter_code
_entity_poly.pdbx_strand_id
1 'polypeptide(L)'
;MTRRLLLLAAALLLVTAACGSGVEEIGGGADVTVSDTKPDSTDTTDGDTSDTTAADDGDDGDLPPGQDPRNILGGEGQEEDDAAIACFEGDMSACDELFTITDVGSDLEAYSQTCGGRIDEVDGAPDCVSRFGGGDPEEPGNFDAEFEGLAQDCFDGDFAACDDLFFQTPIDSAEEEYGSTCGGRLGTGVSGRCEDVLGGSSTD
;
A
#
# COMPACT_ATOMS: atom_id res chain seq x y z
N MET A 1 -8.64 35.09 -44.98
CA MET A 1 -7.61 35.27 -46.03
C MET A 1 -6.26 35.42 -45.36
N THR A 2 -5.38 34.44 -45.58
CA THR A 2 -3.91 34.51 -45.63
C THR A 2 -3.10 35.08 -44.45
N ARG A 3 -2.41 34.13 -43.80
CA ARG A 3 -0.94 34.02 -43.63
C ARG A 3 -0.22 35.12 -42.85
N ARG A 4 0.52 34.70 -41.83
CA ARG A 4 1.99 34.69 -41.89
C ARG A 4 2.59 33.78 -40.81
N LEU A 5 2.98 32.57 -41.25
CA LEU A 5 4.07 31.79 -40.66
C LEU A 5 5.32 32.69 -40.58
N LEU A 6 5.99 32.69 -39.44
CA LEU A 6 7.38 33.11 -39.32
C LEU A 6 8.13 31.99 -38.60
N LEU A 7 8.75 31.15 -39.42
CA LEU A 7 9.86 30.27 -39.07
C LEU A 7 11.07 31.13 -38.72
N LEU A 8 11.63 30.96 -37.53
CA LEU A 8 13.02 31.29 -37.25
C LEU A 8 13.65 30.11 -36.51
N ALA A 9 14.78 29.69 -37.07
CA ALA A 9 15.49 28.48 -36.77
C ALA A 9 16.59 28.69 -35.72
N ALA A 10 16.89 27.58 -35.03
CA ALA A 10 18.22 27.07 -34.69
C ALA A 10 18.97 27.56 -33.43
N ALA A 11 19.59 26.54 -32.81
CA ALA A 11 20.75 26.52 -31.91
C ALA A 11 20.47 26.85 -30.43
N LEU A 12 21.03 26.18 -29.42
CA LEU A 12 21.92 25.02 -29.24
C LEU A 12 22.17 24.97 -27.72
N LEU A 13 22.14 23.80 -27.06
CA LEU A 13 23.13 23.37 -26.03
C LEU A 13 22.69 22.08 -25.35
N LEU A 14 23.31 20.98 -25.78
CA LEU A 14 23.44 19.73 -25.04
C LEU A 14 24.51 19.93 -23.96
N VAL A 15 24.16 19.66 -22.70
CA VAL A 15 25.14 19.46 -21.61
C VAL A 15 25.05 18.00 -21.19
N THR A 16 25.96 17.18 -21.72
CA THR A 16 26.23 15.83 -21.21
C THR A 16 27.35 15.93 -20.18
N ALA A 17 26.98 15.87 -18.89
CA ALA A 17 27.95 15.69 -17.81
C ALA A 17 28.13 14.19 -17.55
N ALA A 18 29.17 13.62 -18.15
CA ALA A 18 29.72 12.32 -17.80
C ALA A 18 30.88 12.56 -16.82
N CYS A 19 30.76 12.05 -15.60
CA CYS A 19 31.87 11.79 -14.69
C CYS A 19 31.70 10.37 -14.17
N GLY A 20 32.45 9.43 -14.75
CA GLY A 20 32.68 8.13 -14.11
C GLY A 20 33.76 8.26 -13.03
N SER A 21 33.76 7.33 -12.08
CA SER A 21 34.93 6.74 -11.43
C SER A 21 34.45 5.61 -10.53
N GLY A 22 34.85 4.37 -10.85
CA GLY A 22 34.58 3.20 -10.03
C GLY A 22 35.52 3.07 -8.84
N VAL A 23 35.22 2.09 -7.99
CA VAL A 23 36.15 1.45 -7.05
C VAL A 23 35.66 0.00 -6.86
N GLU A 24 36.53 -0.95 -7.24
CA GLU A 24 36.48 -2.38 -6.87
C GLU A 24 37.37 -2.61 -5.63
N GLU A 25 37.30 -3.83 -5.05
CA GLU A 25 37.95 -4.41 -3.83
C GLU A 25 37.04 -4.39 -2.58
N ILE A 26 36.80 -5.44 -1.77
CA ILE A 26 37.35 -6.79 -1.48
C ILE A 26 36.32 -7.48 -0.55
N GLY A 27 36.12 -8.79 -0.46
CA GLY A 27 37.10 -9.88 -0.41
C GLY A 27 37.47 -10.24 1.05
N GLY A 28 36.83 -11.29 1.61
CA GLY A 28 37.26 -12.00 2.84
C GLY A 28 36.42 -11.67 4.07
N GLY A 29 35.77 -12.60 4.78
CA GLY A 29 36.09 -14.00 5.02
C GLY A 29 36.68 -14.18 6.42
N ALA A 30 35.83 -14.48 7.41
CA ALA A 30 36.25 -15.13 8.67
C ALA A 30 35.02 -15.69 9.39
N ASP A 31 34.85 -17.00 9.24
CA ASP A 31 34.19 -17.90 10.17
C ASP A 31 34.74 -17.67 11.60
N VAL A 32 33.83 -17.41 12.55
CA VAL A 32 34.13 -17.50 13.98
C VAL A 32 33.11 -18.44 14.59
N THR A 33 33.59 -19.66 14.84
CA THR A 33 32.97 -20.69 15.65
C THR A 33 32.67 -20.17 17.06
N VAL A 34 31.39 -19.96 17.36
CA VAL A 34 30.95 -19.71 18.73
C VAL A 34 30.85 -21.04 19.45
N SER A 35 31.68 -21.16 20.49
CA SER A 35 31.71 -22.28 21.41
C SER A 35 30.42 -22.36 22.21
N ASP A 36 29.87 -23.56 22.31
CA ASP A 36 28.85 -23.95 23.27
C ASP A 36 29.28 -23.56 24.69
N THR A 37 28.64 -22.54 25.26
CA THR A 37 28.65 -22.33 26.70
C THR A 37 27.24 -21.96 27.11
N LYS A 38 26.55 -22.97 27.67
CA LYS A 38 25.35 -22.80 28.48
C LYS A 38 25.74 -22.24 29.85
N PRO A 39 25.12 -21.14 30.30
CA PRO A 39 24.87 -20.95 31.71
C PRO A 39 23.37 -20.98 31.99
N ASP A 40 22.98 -21.96 32.79
CA ASP A 40 21.81 -21.87 33.65
C ASP A 40 22.10 -20.77 34.70
N SER A 41 21.22 -19.77 34.82
CA SER A 41 20.77 -19.24 36.12
C SER A 41 19.74 -18.13 35.96
N THR A 42 18.64 -18.37 36.66
CA THR A 42 17.57 -17.45 37.06
C THR A 42 18.04 -16.19 37.79
N ASP A 43 17.37 -15.06 37.51
CA ASP A 43 16.66 -14.17 38.45
C ASP A 43 16.92 -12.65 38.23
N THR A 44 15.81 -11.90 38.34
CA THR A 44 15.67 -10.48 38.70
C THR A 44 15.53 -9.43 37.59
N THR A 45 14.25 -9.12 37.33
CA THR A 45 13.56 -7.80 37.29
C THR A 45 14.10 -6.60 36.51
N ASP A 46 13.12 -5.91 35.90
CA ASP A 46 13.01 -4.51 35.49
C ASP A 46 13.40 -4.16 34.04
N GLY A 47 12.40 -3.68 33.29
CA GLY A 47 12.62 -2.94 32.06
C GLY A 47 11.55 -3.18 31.00
N ASP A 48 10.45 -2.46 31.14
CA ASP A 48 9.69 -1.82 30.05
C ASP A 48 10.16 -2.17 28.63
N THR A 49 9.52 -3.17 28.04
CA THR A 49 9.11 -3.14 26.64
C THR A 49 7.85 -3.97 26.64
N SER A 50 6.70 -3.31 26.65
CA SER A 50 5.50 -3.94 26.07
C SER A 50 5.79 -4.10 24.58
N ASP A 51 6.64 -5.08 24.25
CA ASP A 51 6.52 -5.84 23.03
C ASP A 51 5.21 -6.62 23.22
N THR A 52 4.10 -5.93 22.99
CA THR A 52 2.98 -6.59 22.35
C THR A 52 3.46 -6.90 20.92
N THR A 53 4.21 -7.99 20.78
CA THR A 53 3.78 -8.98 19.81
C THR A 53 2.37 -9.38 20.25
N ALA A 54 1.39 -8.56 19.87
CA ALA A 54 0.03 -9.02 19.79
C ALA A 54 0.11 -10.30 18.96
N ALA A 55 -0.44 -11.36 19.52
CA ALA A 55 -0.63 -12.60 18.79
C ALA A 55 -1.47 -12.25 17.56
N ASP A 56 -0.77 -12.16 16.43
CA ASP A 56 -1.28 -12.05 15.09
C ASP A 56 -1.94 -13.40 14.75
N ASP A 57 -3.17 -13.55 15.25
CA ASP A 57 -4.11 -14.60 14.81
C ASP A 57 -5.37 -13.95 14.19
N GLY A 58 -5.25 -12.68 13.77
CA GLY A 58 -6.16 -12.04 12.84
C GLY A 58 -5.70 -12.39 11.44
N ASP A 59 -6.37 -13.33 10.80
CA ASP A 59 -6.27 -13.55 9.36
C ASP A 59 -6.92 -12.33 8.67
N ASP A 60 -6.30 -11.16 8.84
CA ASP A 60 -6.66 -9.89 8.22
C ASP A 60 -6.18 -9.98 6.78
N GLY A 61 -6.90 -10.80 6.00
CA GLY A 61 -6.56 -11.19 4.65
C GLY A 61 -6.01 -10.02 3.84
N ASP A 62 -4.76 -10.15 3.40
CA ASP A 62 -4.05 -9.27 2.46
C ASP A 62 -4.24 -7.75 2.66
N LEU A 63 -4.58 -7.29 3.87
CA LEU A 63 -4.81 -5.88 4.13
C LEU A 63 -3.45 -5.18 4.15
N PRO A 64 -3.25 -4.12 3.33
CA PRO A 64 -1.98 -3.43 3.31
C PRO A 64 -1.71 -2.76 4.67
N PRO A 65 -0.45 -2.63 5.07
CA PRO A 65 -0.10 -2.02 6.34
C PRO A 65 -0.55 -0.56 6.38
N GLY A 66 -1.09 -0.13 7.52
CA GLY A 66 -1.44 1.27 7.75
C GLY A 66 -0.20 2.15 7.99
N GLN A 67 -0.38 3.46 7.86
CA GLN A 67 0.61 4.47 8.23
C GLN A 67 0.48 4.82 9.72
N ASP A 68 1.58 4.74 10.48
CA ASP A 68 1.60 5.05 11.92
C ASP A 68 1.14 6.51 12.22
N PRO A 69 0.04 6.71 12.97
CA PRO A 69 -0.56 8.03 13.19
C PRO A 69 0.14 8.82 14.31
N ARG A 70 1.17 8.30 15.00
CA ARG A 70 1.79 8.94 16.18
C ARG A 70 2.18 10.41 16.02
N ASN A 71 2.44 10.86 14.80
CA ASN A 71 2.81 12.26 14.51
C ASN A 71 1.62 13.22 14.42
N ILE A 72 0.39 12.70 14.32
CA ILE A 72 -0.86 13.47 14.22
C ILE A 72 -1.80 13.26 15.42
N LEU A 73 -1.40 12.42 16.40
CA LEU A 73 -2.10 12.23 17.66
C LEU A 73 -1.84 13.37 18.67
N GLY A 74 -2.63 13.39 19.75
CA GLY A 74 -2.41 14.28 20.89
C GLY A 74 -3.19 15.59 20.83
N GLY A 75 -4.30 15.58 20.10
CA GLY A 75 -5.33 16.61 20.16
C GLY A 75 -6.07 16.61 21.50
N GLU A 76 -7.20 17.33 21.58
CA GLU A 76 -8.02 17.37 22.81
C GLU A 76 -8.93 16.14 22.97
N GLY A 77 -8.92 15.23 21.99
CA GLY A 77 -9.88 14.16 21.82
C GLY A 77 -9.29 12.77 21.93
N GLN A 78 -9.60 12.08 23.05
CA GLN A 78 -9.17 10.70 23.29
C GLN A 78 -9.86 9.69 22.36
N GLU A 79 -11.10 9.99 21.96
CA GLU A 79 -11.90 9.14 21.08
C GLU A 79 -11.31 9.11 19.66
N GLU A 80 -10.83 10.26 19.18
CA GLU A 80 -10.15 10.42 17.90
C GLU A 80 -8.79 9.72 17.89
N ASP A 81 -8.01 9.84 18.98
CA ASP A 81 -6.73 9.14 19.13
C ASP A 81 -6.94 7.61 19.13
N ASP A 82 -7.93 7.11 19.87
CA ASP A 82 -8.26 5.68 19.93
C ASP A 82 -8.73 5.15 18.56
N ALA A 83 -9.60 5.89 17.86
CA ALA A 83 -10.07 5.53 16.52
C ALA A 83 -8.94 5.55 15.47
N ALA A 84 -8.02 6.51 15.55
CA ALA A 84 -6.86 6.56 14.66
C ALA A 84 -5.92 5.36 14.86
N ILE A 85 -5.73 4.92 16.10
CA ILE A 85 -4.96 3.72 16.42
C ILE A 85 -5.66 2.47 15.88
N ALA A 86 -6.97 2.31 16.11
CA ALA A 86 -7.72 1.16 15.58
C ALA A 86 -7.73 1.13 14.04
N CYS A 87 -7.86 2.29 13.39
CA CYS A 87 -7.75 2.43 11.93
C CYS A 87 -6.37 2.03 11.40
N PHE A 88 -5.30 2.43 12.11
CA PHE A 88 -3.94 1.99 11.81
C PHE A 88 -3.80 0.46 11.91
N GLU A 89 -4.34 -0.13 12.98
CA GLU A 89 -4.31 -1.57 13.26
C GLU A 89 -5.15 -2.42 12.31
N GLY A 90 -5.97 -1.81 11.44
CA GLY A 90 -6.71 -2.51 10.40
C GLY A 90 -8.23 -2.52 10.59
N ASP A 91 -8.75 -1.91 11.66
CA ASP A 91 -10.20 -1.73 11.81
C ASP A 91 -10.68 -0.64 10.85
N MET A 92 -11.13 -1.07 9.66
CA MET A 92 -11.64 -0.15 8.63
C MET A 92 -12.90 0.60 9.09
N SER A 93 -13.66 0.05 10.04
CA SER A 93 -14.80 0.77 10.61
C SER A 93 -14.35 1.90 11.52
N ALA A 94 -13.20 1.76 12.18
CA ALA A 94 -12.59 2.85 12.93
C ALA A 94 -12.08 3.99 12.04
N CYS A 95 -11.64 3.70 10.80
CA CYS A 95 -11.33 4.76 9.82
C CYS A 95 -12.59 5.57 9.44
N ASP A 96 -13.71 4.87 9.18
CA ASP A 96 -14.99 5.51 8.86
C ASP A 96 -15.56 6.31 10.04
N GLU A 97 -15.40 5.79 11.26
CA GLU A 97 -15.75 6.48 12.50
C GLU A 97 -14.88 7.73 12.71
N LEU A 98 -13.55 7.62 12.55
CA LEU A 98 -12.62 8.73 12.69
C LEU A 98 -13.00 9.91 11.79
N PHE A 99 -13.37 9.64 10.53
CA PHE A 99 -13.87 10.67 9.61
C PHE A 99 -15.11 11.39 10.14
N THR A 100 -15.99 10.67 10.84
CA THR A 100 -17.25 11.21 11.36
C THR A 100 -17.06 12.09 12.60
N ILE A 101 -16.07 11.77 13.44
CA ILE A 101 -15.86 12.44 14.74
C ILE A 101 -14.85 13.57 14.69
N THR A 102 -13.95 13.57 13.70
CA THR A 102 -12.89 14.57 13.58
C THR A 102 -13.38 15.90 12.98
N ASP A 103 -12.62 16.97 13.24
CA ASP A 103 -12.89 18.28 12.67
C ASP A 103 -12.59 18.33 11.17
N VAL A 104 -13.43 19.03 10.42
CA VAL A 104 -13.22 19.26 8.98
C VAL A 104 -11.93 20.04 8.72
N GLY A 105 -11.09 19.52 7.84
CA GLY A 105 -9.78 20.04 7.46
C GLY A 105 -8.66 19.73 8.44
N SER A 106 -8.89 18.83 9.42
CA SER A 106 -7.86 18.34 10.33
C SER A 106 -6.98 17.26 9.69
N ASP A 107 -5.77 17.07 10.23
CA ASP A 107 -4.88 16.01 9.78
C ASP A 107 -5.47 14.61 10.02
N LEU A 108 -6.31 14.44 11.06
CA LEU A 108 -7.03 13.20 11.33
C LEU A 108 -8.16 12.94 10.32
N GLU A 109 -8.82 14.00 9.82
CA GLU A 109 -9.77 13.87 8.69
C GLU A 109 -9.05 13.36 7.44
N ALA A 110 -7.95 14.01 7.06
CA ALA A 110 -7.13 13.59 5.93
C ALA A 110 -6.60 12.16 6.09
N TYR A 111 -6.13 11.80 7.28
CA TYR A 111 -5.70 10.44 7.58
C TYR A 111 -6.84 9.42 7.45
N SER A 112 -8.03 9.72 7.95
CA SER A 112 -9.20 8.85 7.77
C SER A 112 -9.59 8.69 6.29
N GLN A 113 -9.49 9.76 5.50
CA GLN A 113 -9.75 9.74 4.04
C GLN A 113 -8.78 8.86 3.25
N THR A 114 -7.65 8.49 3.83
CA THR A 114 -6.68 7.57 3.24
C THR A 114 -6.86 6.12 3.73
N CYS A 115 -7.92 5.83 4.50
CA CYS A 115 -8.10 4.56 5.20
C CYS A 115 -6.86 4.16 6.03
N GLY A 116 -6.30 5.14 6.74
CA GLY A 116 -5.09 4.98 7.52
C GLY A 116 -3.82 4.84 6.66
N GLY A 117 -3.74 5.57 5.55
CA GLY A 117 -2.59 5.59 4.64
C GLY A 117 -2.54 4.47 3.60
N ARG A 118 -3.63 3.70 3.44
CA ARG A 118 -3.71 2.55 2.52
C ARG A 118 -4.11 2.95 1.09
N ILE A 119 -4.68 4.12 0.93
CA ILE A 119 -5.07 4.69 -0.36
C ILE A 119 -4.69 6.16 -0.41
N ASP A 120 -4.69 6.74 -1.62
CA ASP A 120 -4.67 8.18 -1.78
C ASP A 120 -5.90 8.82 -1.11
N GLU A 121 -5.73 10.06 -0.64
CA GLU A 121 -6.80 10.85 -0.02
C GLU A 121 -7.99 11.00 -0.98
N VAL A 122 -9.19 10.68 -0.48
CA VAL A 122 -10.44 10.84 -1.23
C VAL A 122 -11.26 12.02 -0.72
N ASP A 123 -11.99 12.67 -1.62
CA ASP A 123 -12.93 13.73 -1.27
C ASP A 123 -14.14 13.15 -0.51
N GLY A 124 -14.35 13.55 0.74
CA GLY A 124 -15.53 13.20 1.52
C GLY A 124 -15.35 11.97 2.40
N ALA A 125 -16.42 11.19 2.61
CA ALA A 125 -16.37 9.99 3.44
C ALA A 125 -15.61 8.87 2.71
N PRO A 126 -14.71 8.14 3.37
CA PRO A 126 -13.84 7.18 2.68
C PRO A 126 -14.47 5.81 2.41
N ASP A 127 -15.56 5.45 3.13
CA ASP A 127 -16.25 4.16 3.02
C ASP A 127 -15.26 2.95 3.07
N CYS A 128 -14.27 3.02 3.97
CA CYS A 128 -13.17 2.08 4.07
C CYS A 128 -13.63 0.63 4.26
N VAL A 129 -14.70 0.41 5.05
CA VAL A 129 -15.29 -0.93 5.23
C VAL A 129 -15.77 -1.51 3.91
N SER A 130 -16.41 -0.71 3.07
CA SER A 130 -16.91 -1.19 1.77
C SER A 130 -15.76 -1.45 0.80
N ARG A 131 -14.70 -0.65 0.89
CA ARG A 131 -13.56 -0.73 0.00
C ARG A 131 -12.66 -1.92 0.28
N PHE A 132 -12.35 -2.19 1.54
CA PHE A 132 -11.50 -3.30 1.97
C PHE A 132 -12.31 -4.55 2.37
N GLY A 133 -13.63 -4.56 2.13
CA GLY A 133 -14.49 -5.70 2.44
C GLY A 133 -14.44 -6.88 1.46
N GLY A 134 -13.50 -6.88 0.49
CA GLY A 134 -13.32 -7.97 -0.48
C GLY A 134 -12.59 -9.17 0.12
N GLY A 135 -11.46 -8.93 0.79
CA GLY A 135 -10.72 -9.93 1.55
C GLY A 135 -9.90 -10.86 0.66
N ASP A 136 -10.26 -12.15 0.64
CA ASP A 136 -9.59 -13.18 -0.13
C ASP A 136 -9.72 -12.97 -1.65
N PRO A 137 -8.77 -13.47 -2.46
CA PRO A 137 -8.90 -13.42 -3.92
C PRO A 137 -10.09 -14.27 -4.40
N GLU A 138 -10.83 -13.72 -5.36
CA GLU A 138 -11.95 -14.38 -6.02
C GLU A 138 -11.44 -15.11 -7.28
N GLU A 139 -11.85 -16.36 -7.51
CA GLU A 139 -11.47 -17.09 -8.72
C GLU A 139 -11.90 -16.34 -9.99
N PRO A 140 -11.05 -16.26 -11.03
CA PRO A 140 -11.43 -15.64 -12.30
C PRO A 140 -12.69 -16.24 -12.90
N GLY A 141 -13.54 -15.39 -13.46
CA GLY A 141 -14.74 -15.79 -14.18
C GLY A 141 -14.42 -16.48 -15.52
N ASN A 142 -15.48 -16.83 -16.27
CA ASN A 142 -15.33 -17.28 -17.66
C ASN A 142 -15.08 -16.06 -18.57
N PHE A 143 -13.84 -15.58 -18.54
CA PHE A 143 -13.35 -14.44 -19.30
C PHE A 143 -12.93 -14.83 -20.72
N ASP A 144 -12.69 -13.83 -21.55
CA ASP A 144 -12.14 -14.06 -22.88
C ASP A 144 -10.73 -14.69 -22.80
N ALA A 145 -10.45 -15.67 -23.68
CA ALA A 145 -9.20 -16.44 -23.68
C ALA A 145 -7.91 -15.59 -23.84
N GLU A 146 -8.04 -14.35 -24.32
CA GLU A 146 -6.93 -13.39 -24.39
C GLU A 146 -6.50 -12.90 -23.00
N PHE A 147 -7.43 -12.86 -22.03
CA PHE A 147 -7.23 -12.30 -20.69
C PHE A 147 -7.14 -13.36 -19.59
N GLU A 148 -7.45 -14.64 -19.88
CA GLU A 148 -7.36 -15.75 -18.91
C GLU A 148 -6.00 -15.80 -18.19
N GLY A 149 -4.90 -15.54 -18.89
CA GLY A 149 -3.56 -15.51 -18.30
C GLY A 149 -3.38 -14.38 -17.29
N LEU A 150 -3.72 -13.14 -17.67
CA LEU A 150 -3.64 -11.98 -16.78
C LEU A 150 -4.55 -12.12 -15.57
N ALA A 151 -5.76 -12.67 -15.76
CA ALA A 151 -6.69 -12.88 -14.66
C ALA A 151 -6.18 -13.95 -13.68
N GLN A 152 -5.54 -15.02 -14.18
CA GLN A 152 -4.93 -16.03 -13.33
C GLN A 152 -3.72 -15.48 -12.57
N ASP A 153 -2.84 -14.74 -13.23
CA ASP A 153 -1.69 -14.11 -12.58
C ASP A 153 -2.15 -13.11 -11.50
N CYS A 154 -3.20 -12.33 -11.78
CA CYS A 154 -3.86 -11.44 -10.82
C CYS A 154 -4.41 -12.20 -9.59
N PHE A 155 -5.14 -13.30 -9.81
CA PHE A 155 -5.65 -14.17 -8.75
C PHE A 155 -4.51 -14.70 -7.85
N ASP A 156 -3.40 -15.12 -8.49
CA ASP A 156 -2.22 -15.65 -7.82
C ASP A 156 -1.39 -14.57 -7.07
N GLY A 157 -1.79 -13.29 -7.16
CA GLY A 157 -1.21 -12.18 -6.42
C GLY A 157 -0.24 -11.29 -7.21
N ASP A 158 -0.15 -11.46 -8.53
CA ASP A 158 0.55 -10.49 -9.38
C ASP A 158 -0.34 -9.25 -9.60
N PHE A 159 -0.19 -8.26 -8.72
CA PHE A 159 -0.99 -7.04 -8.79
C PHE A 159 -0.73 -6.22 -10.06
N ALA A 160 0.44 -6.34 -10.68
CA ALA A 160 0.71 -5.72 -11.97
C ALA A 160 -0.15 -6.36 -13.06
N ALA A 161 -0.41 -7.67 -12.98
CA ALA A 161 -1.33 -8.36 -13.88
C ALA A 161 -2.79 -7.91 -13.69
N CYS A 162 -3.21 -7.60 -12.45
CA CYS A 162 -4.52 -6.99 -12.20
C CYS A 162 -4.65 -5.62 -12.87
N ASP A 163 -3.62 -4.78 -12.74
CA ASP A 163 -3.57 -3.46 -13.38
C ASP A 163 -3.58 -3.59 -14.91
N ASP A 164 -2.75 -4.48 -15.46
CA ASP A 164 -2.70 -4.77 -16.88
C ASP A 164 -4.04 -5.29 -17.42
N LEU A 165 -4.75 -6.13 -16.65
CA LEU A 165 -6.09 -6.61 -17.00
C LEU A 165 -7.08 -5.44 -17.06
N PHE A 166 -7.11 -4.57 -16.05
CA PHE A 166 -7.96 -3.38 -16.02
C PHE A 166 -7.71 -2.47 -17.23
N PHE A 167 -6.45 -2.19 -17.57
CA PHE A 167 -6.14 -1.26 -18.67
C PHE A 167 -6.32 -1.84 -20.08
N GLN A 168 -6.26 -3.16 -20.25
CA GLN A 168 -6.31 -3.80 -21.58
C GLN A 168 -7.72 -4.26 -21.97
N THR A 169 -8.60 -4.46 -20.99
CA THR A 169 -9.94 -4.99 -21.22
C THR A 169 -10.92 -3.91 -21.69
N PRO A 170 -12.04 -4.29 -22.33
CA PRO A 170 -13.06 -3.32 -22.71
C PRO A 170 -13.67 -2.62 -21.50
N ILE A 171 -13.98 -1.33 -21.64
CA ILE A 171 -14.73 -0.59 -20.63
C ILE A 171 -16.10 -1.26 -20.37
N ASP A 172 -16.50 -1.30 -19.11
CA ASP A 172 -17.69 -1.96 -18.56
C ASP A 172 -17.68 -3.49 -18.75
N SER A 173 -16.50 -4.12 -18.89
CA SER A 173 -16.35 -5.58 -18.94
C SER A 173 -16.18 -6.20 -17.55
N ALA A 174 -16.47 -7.49 -17.42
CA ALA A 174 -16.30 -8.21 -16.16
C ALA A 174 -14.81 -8.35 -15.81
N GLU A 175 -13.95 -8.46 -16.82
CA GLU A 175 -12.51 -8.46 -16.70
C GLU A 175 -11.96 -7.12 -16.20
N GLU A 176 -12.50 -6.00 -16.69
CA GLU A 176 -12.16 -4.66 -16.19
C GLU A 176 -12.56 -4.53 -14.72
N GLU A 177 -13.77 -4.93 -14.35
CA GLU A 177 -14.25 -4.89 -12.96
C GLU A 177 -13.39 -5.77 -12.04
N TYR A 178 -13.06 -6.98 -12.48
CA TYR A 178 -12.18 -7.90 -11.75
C TYR A 178 -10.77 -7.32 -11.55
N GLY A 179 -10.17 -6.74 -12.60
CA GLY A 179 -8.89 -6.06 -12.50
C GLY A 179 -8.95 -4.86 -11.54
N SER A 180 -10.00 -4.04 -11.63
CA SER A 180 -10.17 -2.85 -10.79
C SER A 180 -10.30 -3.16 -9.29
N THR A 181 -10.79 -4.36 -8.94
CA THR A 181 -10.96 -4.82 -7.56
C THR A 181 -9.76 -5.63 -7.07
N CYS A 182 -8.67 -5.64 -7.83
CA CYS A 182 -7.46 -6.40 -7.54
C CYS A 182 -7.72 -7.89 -7.35
N GLY A 183 -8.52 -8.45 -8.26
CA GLY A 183 -8.93 -9.85 -8.21
C GLY A 183 -9.95 -10.16 -7.13
N GLY A 184 -10.79 -9.19 -6.77
CA GLY A 184 -11.83 -9.31 -5.74
C GLY A 184 -11.37 -9.03 -4.31
N ARG A 185 -10.06 -8.77 -4.08
CA ARG A 185 -9.51 -8.44 -2.75
C ARG A 185 -10.07 -7.14 -2.19
N LEU A 186 -10.55 -6.26 -3.07
CA LEU A 186 -11.22 -5.02 -2.71
C LEU A 186 -12.70 -5.08 -3.09
N GLY A 187 -13.57 -4.66 -2.17
CA GLY A 187 -15.02 -4.67 -2.38
C GLY A 187 -15.51 -3.63 -3.39
N THR A 188 -14.66 -2.64 -3.72
CA THR A 188 -14.92 -1.67 -4.78
C THR A 188 -13.66 -1.42 -5.61
N GLY A 189 -13.85 -1.07 -6.89
CA GLY A 189 -12.75 -0.79 -7.80
C GLY A 189 -11.86 0.36 -7.32
N VAL A 190 -10.56 0.27 -7.56
CA VAL A 190 -9.60 1.30 -7.17
C VAL A 190 -9.41 2.36 -8.25
N SER A 191 -9.23 3.62 -7.82
CA SER A 191 -8.83 4.71 -8.71
C SER A 191 -7.33 4.71 -9.02
N GLY A 192 -6.53 4.09 -8.15
CA GLY A 192 -5.09 3.90 -8.29
C GLY A 192 -4.73 2.57 -8.96
N ARG A 193 -3.53 2.06 -8.66
CA ARG A 193 -3.07 0.74 -9.09
C ARG A 193 -3.16 -0.28 -7.96
N CYS A 194 -3.44 -1.52 -8.30
CA CYS A 194 -3.38 -2.63 -7.36
C CYS A 194 -1.97 -2.81 -6.80
N GLU A 195 -0.93 -2.58 -7.60
CA GLU A 195 0.46 -2.57 -7.13
C GLU A 195 0.70 -1.54 -6.01
N ASP A 196 0.10 -0.36 -6.11
CA ASP A 196 0.28 0.72 -5.13
C ASP A 196 -0.48 0.42 -3.83
N VAL A 197 -1.68 -0.17 -3.95
CA VAL A 197 -2.56 -0.44 -2.81
C VAL A 197 -2.15 -1.72 -2.06
N LEU A 198 -1.85 -2.82 -2.77
CA LEU A 198 -1.63 -4.14 -2.17
C LEU A 198 -0.20 -4.67 -2.36
N GLY A 199 0.60 -4.10 -3.26
CA GLY A 199 1.96 -4.58 -3.59
C GLY A 199 3.04 -4.25 -2.55
N GLY A 200 2.68 -3.60 -1.43
CA GLY A 200 3.59 -3.09 -0.39
C GLY A 200 4.42 -4.14 0.36
N SER A 201 4.30 -5.43 0.03
CA SER A 201 5.07 -6.53 0.61
C SER A 201 6.29 -6.96 -0.22
N SER A 202 6.52 -6.38 -1.40
CA SER A 202 7.66 -6.73 -2.28
C SER A 202 8.81 -5.72 -2.22
N THR A 203 9.52 -5.64 -1.09
CA THR A 203 10.88 -5.08 -1.09
C THR A 203 11.87 -6.09 -0.50
N ASP A 204 12.59 -6.76 -1.41
CA ASP A 204 13.82 -7.52 -1.17
C ASP A 204 15.01 -6.56 -0.95
#